data_AF-A0A842ZYR6-F1
#
_entry.id   AF-A0A842ZYR6-F1
#
_cell.length_a   1.000
_cell.length_b   1.000
_cell.length_c   1.000
_cell.angle_alpha   90.00
_cell.angle_beta   90.00
_cell.angle_gamma   90.00
#
_symmetry.space_group_name_H-M   'P 1'
#
loop_
_entity.id
_entity.type
_entity.pdbx_description
1 polymer ?
#
loop_
_entity_poly.entity_id
_entity_poly.type
_entity_poly.pdbx_seq_one_letter_code
_entity_poly.pdbx_strand_id
1 'polypeptide(L)' 'MTRDTKKKQKSWLRNLFRPKASPVKEDTGISLSALKKLAMTKEQNDILNRIERETIPSVRAAWIDYFLEKTKHSKCKKE' A
#
# COMPACT_ATOMS: atom_id res chain seq x y z
N MET A 1 -54.06 14.56 33.94
CA MET A 1 -52.96 13.65 34.31
C MET A 1 -52.43 12.99 33.05
N THR A 2 -51.61 13.71 32.27
CA THR A 2 -51.05 13.25 30.99
C THR A 2 -49.66 12.68 31.22
N ARG A 3 -49.43 11.43 30.84
CA ARG A 3 -48.14 10.75 30.98
C ARG A 3 -47.33 10.92 29.69
N ASP A 4 -46.31 11.78 29.75
CA ASP A 4 -45.24 11.87 28.77
C ASP A 4 -44.52 10.52 28.60
N THR A 5 -44.58 9.94 27.40
CA THR A 5 -43.78 8.76 27.07
C THR A 5 -42.50 9.19 26.36
N LYS A 6 -41.48 9.55 27.15
CA LYS A 6 -40.10 9.72 26.63
C LYS A 6 -39.55 8.36 26.18
N LYS A 7 -39.76 8.01 24.91
CA LYS A 7 -39.03 6.91 24.26
C LYS A 7 -37.56 7.33 24.06
N LYS A 8 -36.70 6.98 25.02
CA LYS A 8 -35.24 7.00 24.82
C LYS A 8 -34.87 5.98 23.76
N GLN A 9 -34.81 6.42 22.51
CA GLN A 9 -34.34 5.61 21.39
C GLN A 9 -32.87 5.24 21.63
N LYS A 10 -32.62 3.93 21.75
CA LYS A 10 -31.35 3.34 22.16
C LYS A 10 -30.23 3.71 21.18
N SER A 11 -29.42 4.70 21.57
CA SER A 11 -28.22 5.18 20.85
C SER A 11 -27.13 4.11 20.67
N TRP A 12 -27.24 2.97 21.34
CA TRP A 12 -26.20 1.94 21.36
C TRP A 12 -26.01 1.21 20.02
N LEU A 13 -27.07 1.11 19.21
CA LEU A 13 -27.02 0.38 17.93
C LEU A 13 -26.24 1.13 16.83
N ARG A 14 -25.91 2.42 17.02
CA ARG A 14 -25.15 3.18 16.01
C ARG A 14 -23.72 2.67 15.81
N ASN A 15 -23.18 1.94 16.79
CA ASN A 15 -21.82 1.41 16.72
C ASN A 15 -21.76 0.02 16.06
N LEU A 16 -22.89 -0.66 15.84
CA LEU A 16 -22.93 -1.99 15.22
C LEU A 16 -22.77 -1.92 13.70
N PHE A 17 -23.19 -0.81 13.10
CA PHE A 17 -23.08 -0.58 11.66
C PHE A 17 -21.95 0.37 11.31
N ARG A 18 -21.04 0.70 12.25
CA ARG A 18 -19.86 1.50 11.91
C ARG A 18 -18.93 0.58 11.11
N PRO A 19 -18.81 0.75 9.78
CA PRO A 19 -17.77 0.02 9.07
C PRO A 19 -16.46 0.47 9.71
N LYS A 20 -15.74 -0.50 10.27
CA LYS A 20 -14.37 -0.28 10.71
C LYS A 20 -13.66 0.16 9.44
N ALA A 21 -13.34 1.44 9.30
CA ALA A 21 -12.42 1.88 8.28
C ALA A 21 -11.12 1.14 8.59
N SER A 22 -10.92 -0.01 7.94
CA SER A 22 -9.60 -0.58 7.85
C SER A 22 -8.75 0.56 7.33
N PRO A 23 -7.62 0.92 7.97
CA PRO A 23 -6.65 1.76 7.29
C PRO A 23 -6.47 1.08 5.93
N VAL A 24 -6.89 1.79 4.88
CA VAL A 24 -6.68 1.37 3.51
C VAL A 24 -5.24 0.91 3.51
N LYS A 25 -5.03 -0.38 3.21
CA LYS A 25 -3.69 -0.94 3.12
C LYS A 25 -3.07 -0.29 1.90
N GLU A 26 -2.62 0.95 2.05
CA GLU A 26 -1.75 1.62 1.12
C GLU A 26 -0.52 0.72 1.03
N ASP A 27 -0.37 0.14 -0.16
CA ASP A 27 0.85 -0.46 -0.68
C ASP A 27 1.37 -1.71 0.05
N THR A 28 0.69 -2.84 -0.15
CA THR A 28 1.30 -4.17 0.07
C THR A 28 2.37 -4.52 -1.00
N GLY A 29 2.61 -3.68 -2.00
CA GLY A 29 3.58 -3.95 -3.07
C GLY A 29 4.96 -3.36 -2.80
N ILE A 30 5.80 -4.08 -2.04
CA ILE A 30 7.26 -3.89 -1.92
C ILE A 30 7.68 -2.50 -1.38
N SER A 31 8.31 -2.47 -0.20
CA SER A 31 8.79 -1.21 0.38
C SER A 31 9.89 -0.59 -0.50
N LEU A 32 9.72 0.70 -0.84
CA LEU A 32 10.75 1.47 -1.56
C LEU A 32 12.11 1.44 -0.86
N SER A 33 12.09 1.35 0.48
CA SER A 33 13.30 1.20 1.29
C SER A 33 14.04 -0.12 1.03
N ALA A 34 13.33 -1.22 0.74
CA ALA A 34 13.95 -2.48 0.33
C ALA A 34 14.53 -2.41 -1.08
N LEU A 35 13.78 -1.80 -2.01
CA LEU A 35 14.23 -1.54 -3.39
C LEU A 35 15.51 -0.68 -3.42
N LYS A 36 15.60 0.34 -2.57
CA LYS A 36 16.79 1.19 -2.40
C LYS A 36 18.02 0.42 -1.93
N LYS A 37 17.85 -0.62 -1.11
CA LYS A 37 18.95 -1.50 -0.69
C LYS A 37 19.45 -2.42 -1.81
N LEU A 38 18.64 -2.67 -2.83
CA LEU A 38 18.97 -3.50 -3.99
C LEU A 38 19.62 -2.71 -5.13
N ALA A 39 19.44 -1.39 -5.17
CA ALA A 39 20.07 -0.54 -6.17
C ALA A 39 21.56 -0.32 -5.85
N MET A 40 22.41 -1.05 -6.55
CA MET A 40 23.87 -0.92 -6.47
C MET A 40 24.43 -0.04 -7.62
N THR A 41 23.71 0.08 -8.73
CA THR A 41 24.16 0.84 -9.90
C THR A 41 23.45 2.18 -10.04
N LYS A 42 24.07 3.12 -10.76
CA LYS A 42 23.45 4.42 -11.08
C LYS A 42 22.14 4.25 -11.86
N GLU A 43 22.11 3.32 -12.82
CA GLU A 43 20.92 2.99 -13.61
C GLU A 43 19.76 2.49 -12.74
N GLN A 44 20.05 1.64 -11.76
CA GLN A 44 19.05 1.16 -10.81
C GLN A 44 18.50 2.31 -9.96
N ASN A 45 19.33 3.25 -9.51
CA ASN A 45 18.86 4.44 -8.79
C ASN A 45 17.96 5.34 -9.64
N ASP A 46 18.25 5.48 -10.94
CA ASP A 46 17.40 6.25 -11.84
C ASP A 46 16.02 5.61 -12.03
N ILE A 47 15.96 4.27 -12.09
CA ILE A 47 14.69 3.53 -12.12
C ILE A 47 13.93 3.70 -10.79
N LEU A 48 14.61 3.69 -9.64
CA LEU A 48 13.97 3.95 -8.35
C LEU A 48 13.34 5.34 -8.27
N ASN A 49 14.05 6.35 -8.76
CA ASN A 49 13.52 7.71 -8.81
C ASN A 49 12.25 7.80 -9.68
N ARG A 50 12.14 6.98 -10.74
CA ARG A 50 10.92 6.88 -11.55
C ARG A 50 9.79 6.22 -10.78
N ILE A 51 10.06 5.11 -10.08
CA ILE A 51 9.07 4.42 -9.25
C ILE A 51 8.54 5.33 -8.14
N GLU A 52 9.39 6.15 -7.52
CA GLU A 52 9.01 7.07 -6.44
C GLU A 52 8.12 8.23 -6.92
N ARG A 53 8.33 8.70 -8.16
CA ARG A 53 7.54 9.78 -8.77
C ARG A 53 6.29 9.29 -9.50
N GLU A 54 6.15 7.98 -9.69
CA GLU A 54 5.04 7.41 -10.44
C GLU A 54 3.76 7.43 -9.61
N THR A 55 2.75 8.14 -10.12
CA THR A 55 1.45 8.29 -9.45
C THR A 55 0.46 7.20 -9.84
N ILE A 56 0.68 6.52 -10.98
CA ILE A 56 -0.22 5.47 -11.48
C ILE A 56 0.19 4.13 -10.88
N PRO A 57 -0.65 3.48 -10.04
CA PRO A 57 -0.25 2.26 -9.32
C PRO A 57 0.15 1.09 -10.23
N SER A 58 -0.55 0.90 -11.35
CA SER A 58 -0.25 -0.17 -12.32
C SER A 58 1.10 0.03 -13.00
N VAL A 59 1.44 1.27 -13.35
CA VAL A 59 2.72 1.63 -13.96
C VAL A 59 3.84 1.48 -12.95
N ARG A 60 3.62 1.91 -11.70
CA ARG A 60 4.56 1.72 -10.59
C ARG A 60 4.88 0.24 -10.38
N ALA A 61 3.86 -0.63 -10.40
CA ALA A 61 4.06 -2.09 -10.29
C ALA A 61 4.91 -2.64 -11.45
N ALA A 62 4.63 -2.25 -12.70
CA ALA A 62 5.40 -2.68 -13.86
C ALA A 62 6.88 -2.25 -13.78
N TRP A 63 7.14 -1.02 -13.30
CA TRP A 63 8.52 -0.56 -13.06
C TRP A 63 9.24 -1.34 -11.96
N ILE A 64 8.53 -1.73 -10.90
CA ILE A 64 9.08 -2.56 -9.83
C ILE A 64 9.46 -3.95 -10.38
N ASP A 65 8.60 -4.56 -11.20
CA ASP A 65 8.89 -5.84 -11.84
C ASP A 65 10.12 -5.75 -12.76
N TYR A 66 10.18 -4.71 -13.59
CA TYR A 66 11.35 -4.44 -14.44
C TYR A 66 12.64 -4.26 -13.64
N PHE A 67 12.57 -3.52 -12.53
CA PHE A 67 13.71 -3.34 -11.63
C PHE A 67 14.18 -4.67 -11.01
N LEU A 68 13.24 -5.53 -10.60
CA LEU A 68 13.54 -6.86 -10.06
C LEU A 68 14.15 -7.79 -11.11
N GLU A 69 13.70 -7.72 -12.36
CA GLU A 69 14.29 -8.46 -13.48
C GLU A 69 15.75 -8.03 -13.70
N LYS A 70 16.02 -6.72 -13.75
CA LYS A 70 17.37 -6.18 -13.91
C LYS A 70 18.31 -6.50 -12.74
N THR A 71 17.78 -6.57 -11.52
CA THR A 71 18.58 -6.88 -10.32
C THR A 71 18.82 -8.39 -10.12
N LYS A 72 17.87 -9.26 -10.49
CA LYS A 72 17.97 -10.73 -10.36
C LYS A 72 19.17 -11.33 -11.11
N HIS A 73 19.58 -10.71 -12.22
CA HIS A 73 20.72 -11.20 -13.01
C HIS A 73 22.05 -11.20 -12.27
N SER A 74 22.18 -10.49 -11.14
CA SER A 74 23.43 -10.47 -10.37
C SER A 74 23.64 -11.65 -9.42
N LYS A 75 22.58 -12.41 -9.06
CA LYS A 75 22.66 -13.45 -8.02
C LYS A 75 22.14 -14.84 -8.40
N CYS A 76 21.44 -15.00 -9.52
CA CYS A 76 21.08 -16.34 -9.99
C CYS A 76 22.22 -16.95 -10.82
N LYS A 77 23.31 -17.35 -10.16
CA LYS A 77 24.05 -18.52 -10.65
C LYS A 77 23.10 -19.70 -10.45
N LYS A 78 22.48 -20.14 -11.55
CA LYS A 78 21.83 -21.45 -11.60
C LYS A 78 22.95 -22.47 -11.40
N GLU A 79 22.96 -23.14 -10.26
CA GLU A 79 23.62 -24.45 -10.12
C GLU A 79 22.91 -25.47 -10.99
#